data_AF-A0AA38C048-F1
#
_entry.id   AF-A0AA38C048-F1
#
_cell.length_a   1.000
_cell.length_b   1.000
_cell.length_c   1.000
_cell.angle_alpha   90.00
_cell.angle_beta   90.00
_cell.angle_gamma   90.00
#
_symmetry.space_group_name_H-M   'P 1'
#
loop_
_entity.id
_entity.type
_entity.pdbx_description
1 polymer ?
#
loop_
_entity_poly.entity_id
_entity_poly.type
_entity_poly.pdbx_seq_one_letter_code
_entity_poly.pdbx_strand_id
1 'polypeptide(L)'
;EVGCTELDKQPLETCVMAVRCLRPRKVLQKWHRKINLIMKCYAMVSILVVSMVPVLVMARGHQLESIPELSLVLSDGVESVEKTSTTIKVLEKVGAIADVNRVKRSHTIRVAKDTVIYCDGKNVVDDIWNVLDKINEFFERV
;
A
#
# COMPACT_ATOMS: atom_id res chain seq x y z
N GLU A 1 -61.72 39.14 9.06
CA GLU A 1 -60.60 39.63 9.90
C GLU A 1 -60.35 38.61 10.99
N VAL A 2 -59.41 37.69 10.77
CA VAL A 2 -58.86 36.81 11.81
C VAL A 2 -57.39 36.63 11.44
N GLY A 3 -56.51 37.04 12.34
CA GLY A 3 -55.08 37.18 12.09
C GLY A 3 -54.35 35.86 11.90
N CYS A 4 -53.44 35.83 10.93
CA CYS A 4 -52.33 34.89 10.93
C CYS A 4 -51.20 35.51 11.76
N THR A 5 -51.18 35.16 13.04
CA THR A 5 -50.03 35.29 13.93
C THR A 5 -48.83 34.58 13.33
N GLU A 6 -47.67 35.26 13.37
CA GLU A 6 -46.31 34.69 13.39
C GLU A 6 -46.14 33.41 12.57
N LEU A 7 -45.98 33.57 11.25
CA LEU A 7 -45.24 32.60 10.47
C LEU A 7 -43.79 32.68 10.93
N ASP A 8 -43.45 31.71 11.78
CA ASP A 8 -42.12 31.30 12.17
C ASP A 8 -41.07 31.67 11.12
N LYS A 9 -40.02 32.34 11.57
CA LYS A 9 -38.72 32.37 10.90
C LYS A 9 -38.20 30.93 10.84
N GLN A 10 -38.74 30.12 9.93
CA GLN A 10 -38.12 28.87 9.56
C GLN A 10 -36.78 29.24 8.90
N PRO A 11 -35.63 28.80 9.45
CA PRO A 11 -34.36 29.04 8.79
C PRO A 11 -34.39 28.33 7.44
N LEU A 12 -34.47 29.14 6.39
CA LEU A 12 -34.39 28.71 5.00
C LEU A 12 -33.18 27.77 4.81
N GLU A 13 -33.52 26.54 4.47
CA GLU A 13 -32.91 25.72 3.43
C GLU A 13 -31.53 25.09 3.70
N THR A 14 -31.59 23.83 4.14
CA THR A 14 -30.63 22.81 3.69
C THR A 14 -30.76 22.63 2.17
N CYS A 15 -29.63 22.80 1.46
CA CYS A 15 -29.43 22.56 0.03
C CYS A 15 -30.15 23.50 -0.95
N VAL A 16 -29.68 24.74 -1.03
CA VAL A 16 -29.65 25.48 -2.31
C VAL A 16 -28.22 25.60 -2.79
N MET A 17 -28.03 25.39 -4.08
CA MET A 17 -26.74 25.36 -4.75
C MET A 17 -25.84 26.53 -4.32
N ALA A 18 -24.65 26.15 -3.83
CA ALA A 18 -23.44 26.97 -3.80
C ALA A 18 -23.36 28.20 -2.88
N VAL A 19 -23.83 28.16 -1.61
CA VAL A 19 -23.49 29.27 -0.69
C VAL A 19 -22.87 28.87 0.67
N ARG A 20 -23.18 27.73 1.29
CA ARG A 20 -22.37 27.26 2.44
C ARG A 20 -22.65 25.79 2.76
N CYS A 21 -21.61 24.95 2.78
CA CYS A 21 -21.75 23.61 3.34
C CYS A 21 -22.17 23.71 4.81
N LEU A 22 -23.22 23.00 5.20
CA LEU A 22 -23.60 22.85 6.61
C LEU A 22 -22.41 22.21 7.34
N ARG A 23 -21.87 22.91 8.35
CA ARG A 23 -20.62 22.58 9.05
C ARG A 23 -19.39 22.55 8.12
N PRO A 24 -18.86 23.72 7.71
CA PRO A 24 -17.64 23.77 6.93
C PRO A 24 -16.47 23.16 7.71
N ARG A 25 -15.56 22.48 7.00
CA ARG A 25 -14.33 21.95 7.60
C ARG A 25 -13.53 23.13 8.17
N LYS A 26 -13.28 23.10 9.47
CA LYS A 26 -12.47 24.12 10.16
C LYS A 26 -11.01 23.67 10.19
N VAL A 27 -10.10 24.61 9.99
CA VAL A 27 -8.65 24.35 10.11
C VAL A 27 -8.29 23.82 11.51
N LEU A 28 -9.04 24.25 12.53
CA LEU A 28 -8.87 23.90 13.95
C LEU A 28 -9.29 22.46 14.30
N GLN A 29 -9.43 21.57 13.33
CA GLN A 29 -9.64 20.15 13.60
C GLN A 29 -8.40 19.54 14.27
N LYS A 30 -8.60 18.69 15.27
CA LYS A 30 -7.50 18.00 15.94
C LYS A 30 -7.04 16.81 15.08
N TRP A 31 -6.04 17.05 14.23
CA TRP A 31 -5.43 16.03 13.35
C TRP A 31 -4.51 15.07 14.13
N HIS A 32 -3.80 15.58 15.13
CA HIS A 32 -2.81 14.84 15.88
C HIS A 32 -3.40 14.18 17.13
N ARG A 33 -3.09 12.91 17.35
CA ARG A 33 -3.45 12.15 18.55
C ARG A 33 -2.19 11.86 19.37
N LYS A 34 -2.20 12.20 20.67
CA LYS A 34 -1.13 11.84 21.60
C LYS A 34 -1.32 10.38 22.03
N ILE A 35 -0.24 9.62 22.03
CA ILE A 35 -0.17 8.23 22.48
C ILE A 35 0.95 8.14 23.50
N ASN A 36 0.79 7.34 24.55
CA ASN A 36 1.79 7.12 25.58
C ASN A 36 3.07 6.50 24.99
N LEU A 37 4.24 6.94 25.43
CA LEU A 37 5.53 6.44 24.92
C LEU A 37 5.67 4.93 25.13
N ILE A 38 5.29 4.44 26.32
CA ILE A 38 5.34 3.01 26.67
C ILE A 38 4.45 2.17 25.73
N MET A 39 3.25 2.65 25.39
CA MET A 39 2.36 1.96 24.45
C MET A 39 2.95 1.90 23.03
N LYS A 40 3.70 2.93 22.61
CA LYS A 40 4.43 2.89 21.34
C LYS A 40 5.54 1.84 21.38
N CYS A 41 6.26 1.73 22.48
CA CYS A 41 7.30 0.70 22.65
C CYS A 41 6.69 -0.71 22.57
N TYR A 42 5.56 -0.96 23.25
CA TYR A 42 4.87 -2.26 23.16
C TYR A 42 4.40 -2.59 21.74
N ALA A 43 3.91 -1.60 20.98
CA ALA A 43 3.54 -1.80 19.59
C ALA A 43 4.74 -2.19 18.70
N MET A 44 5.94 -1.66 18.96
CA MET A 44 7.14 -2.03 18.20
C MET A 44 7.59 -3.46 18.53
N VAL A 45 7.60 -3.81 19.82
CA VAL A 45 7.95 -5.17 20.27
C VAL A 45 6.96 -6.20 19.73
N SER A 46 5.66 -5.89 19.70
CA SER A 46 4.67 -6.81 19.15
C SER A 46 4.85 -7.05 17.64
N ILE A 47 5.22 -6.02 16.87
CA ILE A 47 5.53 -6.18 15.44
C ILE A 47 6.76 -7.08 15.23
N LEU A 48 7.81 -6.89 16.02
CA LEU A 48 9.01 -7.73 15.96
C LEU A 48 8.64 -9.20 16.19
N VAL A 49 7.87 -9.48 17.25
CA VAL A 49 7.43 -10.85 17.56
C VAL A 49 6.58 -11.43 16.42
N VAL A 50 5.68 -10.64 15.80
CA VAL A 50 4.87 -11.10 14.66
C VAL A 50 5.74 -11.52 13.47
N SER A 51 6.83 -10.79 13.20
CA SER A 51 7.73 -11.13 12.09
C SER A 51 8.48 -12.45 12.28
N MET A 52 8.57 -12.95 13.51
CA MET A 52 9.20 -14.24 13.85
C MET A 52 8.22 -15.43 13.78
N VAL A 53 6.91 -15.19 13.67
CA VAL A 53 5.89 -16.24 13.66
C VAL A 53 5.43 -16.54 12.23
N PRO A 54 5.73 -17.75 11.67
CA PRO A 54 5.50 -18.03 10.25
C PRO A 54 4.02 -18.01 9.87
N VAL A 55 3.14 -18.46 10.76
CA VAL A 55 1.69 -18.48 10.53
C VAL A 55 1.14 -17.08 10.26
N LEU A 56 1.59 -16.07 11.01
CA LEU A 56 1.12 -14.70 10.88
C LEU A 56 1.67 -14.02 9.62
N VAL A 57 2.90 -14.37 9.22
CA VAL A 57 3.54 -13.82 8.02
C VAL A 57 2.94 -14.43 6.75
N MET A 58 2.63 -15.73 6.75
CA MET A 58 1.86 -16.36 5.67
C MET A 58 0.45 -15.79 5.55
N ALA A 59 -0.23 -15.54 6.68
CA ALA A 59 -1.57 -14.92 6.69
C ALA A 59 -1.58 -13.49 6.12
N ARG A 60 -0.45 -12.77 6.18
CA ARG A 60 -0.28 -11.46 5.51
C ARG A 60 -0.16 -11.57 3.98
N GLY A 61 0.16 -12.75 3.45
CA GLY A 61 0.33 -13.01 2.02
C GLY A 61 1.78 -13.02 1.53
N HIS A 62 2.76 -13.25 2.41
CA HIS A 62 4.14 -13.53 1.99
C HIS A 62 4.31 -14.99 1.60
N GLN A 63 5.10 -15.24 0.54
CA GLN A 63 5.42 -16.60 0.09
C GLN A 63 6.71 -17.09 0.75
N LEU A 64 6.56 -17.99 1.73
CA LEU A 64 7.67 -18.45 2.60
C LEU A 64 8.03 -19.94 2.41
N GLU A 65 7.37 -20.65 1.49
CA GLU A 65 7.45 -22.11 1.34
C GLU A 65 8.87 -22.62 1.06
N SER A 66 9.68 -21.84 0.36
CA SER A 66 11.05 -22.18 -0.06
C SER A 66 12.14 -21.74 0.90
N ILE A 67 11.80 -21.01 1.97
CA ILE A 67 12.78 -20.47 2.92
C ILE A 67 12.94 -21.46 4.09
N PRO A 68 14.18 -21.81 4.50
CA PRO A 68 14.43 -22.81 5.53
C PRO A 68 14.02 -22.35 6.94
N GLU A 69 14.14 -21.06 7.25
CA GLU A 69 13.84 -20.49 8.56
C GLU A 69 13.27 -19.06 8.46
N LEU A 70 12.47 -18.67 9.45
CA LEU A 70 11.92 -17.32 9.56
C LEU A 70 12.75 -16.50 10.55
N SER A 71 13.21 -15.33 10.15
CA SER A 71 14.36 -14.59 10.72
C SER A 71 15.72 -15.10 10.22
N LEU A 72 15.87 -15.13 8.89
CA LEU A 72 17.12 -15.48 8.23
C LEU A 72 18.20 -14.45 8.51
N VAL A 73 19.29 -14.89 9.15
CA VAL A 73 20.51 -14.10 9.34
C VAL A 73 21.55 -14.55 8.33
N LEU A 74 22.01 -13.63 7.50
CA LEU A 74 23.06 -13.87 6.51
C LEU A 74 24.41 -13.36 7.04
N SER A 75 25.49 -13.91 6.52
CA SER A 75 26.84 -13.44 6.85
C SER A 75 27.12 -12.05 6.24
N ASP A 76 27.99 -11.27 6.90
CA ASP A 76 28.36 -9.90 6.52
C ASP A 76 28.89 -9.77 5.09
N GLY A 77 29.35 -10.87 4.48
CA GLY A 77 29.79 -10.90 3.09
C GLY A 77 28.75 -10.43 2.08
N VAL A 78 27.45 -10.51 2.39
CA VAL A 78 26.36 -10.00 1.54
C VAL A 78 26.39 -8.47 1.40
N GLU A 79 26.93 -7.74 2.39
CA GLU A 79 27.04 -6.27 2.35
C GLU A 79 27.97 -5.80 1.23
N SER A 80 29.00 -6.60 0.91
CA SER A 80 30.01 -6.26 -0.11
C SER A 80 29.52 -6.39 -1.56
N VAL A 81 28.28 -6.84 -1.79
CA VAL A 81 27.73 -7.11 -3.13
C VAL A 81 27.22 -5.83 -3.78
N GLU A 82 27.99 -5.28 -4.73
CA GLU A 82 27.63 -4.03 -5.43
C GLU A 82 26.68 -4.24 -6.62
N LYS A 83 26.74 -5.41 -7.28
CA LYS A 83 25.98 -5.67 -8.51
C LYS A 83 24.65 -6.35 -8.21
N THR A 84 23.57 -5.81 -8.78
CA THR A 84 22.22 -6.37 -8.63
C THR A 84 22.08 -7.77 -9.22
N SER A 85 22.80 -8.06 -10.31
CA SER A 85 22.83 -9.40 -10.91
C SER A 85 23.41 -10.46 -9.99
N THR A 86 24.35 -10.10 -9.11
CA THR A 86 24.87 -10.98 -8.06
C THR A 86 23.91 -11.08 -6.88
N THR A 87 23.20 -10.01 -6.52
CA THR A 87 22.18 -10.02 -5.46
C THR A 87 21.01 -10.97 -5.79
N ILE A 88 20.54 -10.99 -7.04
CA ILE A 88 19.48 -11.92 -7.48
C ILE A 88 19.89 -13.37 -7.23
N LYS A 89 21.13 -13.73 -7.57
CA LYS A 89 21.67 -15.09 -7.32
C LYS A 89 21.74 -15.43 -5.84
N VAL A 90 21.97 -14.46 -4.97
CA VAL A 90 21.94 -14.66 -3.51
C VAL A 90 20.52 -14.95 -3.05
N LEU A 91 19.53 -14.19 -3.53
CA LEU A 91 18.12 -14.41 -3.17
C LEU A 91 17.56 -15.74 -3.70
N GLU A 92 18.03 -16.19 -4.87
CA GLU A 92 17.72 -17.51 -5.40
C GLU A 92 18.26 -18.63 -4.49
N LYS A 93 19.51 -18.52 -4.02
CA LYS A 93 20.11 -19.48 -3.09
C LYS A 93 19.39 -19.51 -1.73
N VAL A 94 18.89 -18.37 -1.29
CA VAL A 94 18.10 -18.23 -0.05
C VAL A 94 16.67 -18.77 -0.21
N GLY A 95 16.19 -18.90 -1.45
CA GLY A 95 14.81 -19.31 -1.73
C GLY A 95 13.79 -18.18 -1.61
N ALA A 96 14.20 -16.90 -1.58
CA ALA A 96 13.29 -15.75 -1.43
C ALA A 96 12.76 -15.22 -2.79
N ILE A 97 13.15 -15.83 -3.91
CA ILE A 97 12.84 -15.33 -5.26
C ILE A 97 11.34 -15.31 -5.58
N ALA A 98 10.56 -16.23 -5.00
CA ALA A 98 9.11 -16.30 -5.20
C ALA A 98 8.40 -15.03 -4.71
N ASP A 99 8.75 -14.56 -3.51
CA ASP A 99 8.15 -13.35 -2.93
C ASP A 99 8.52 -12.09 -3.72
N VAL A 100 9.75 -12.03 -4.25
CA VAL A 100 10.19 -10.93 -5.14
C VAL A 100 9.38 -10.90 -6.43
N ASN A 101 9.19 -12.06 -7.06
CA ASN A 101 8.41 -12.17 -8.28
C ASN A 101 6.93 -11.80 -8.05
N ARG A 102 6.37 -12.16 -6.89
CA ARG A 102 5.02 -11.73 -6.49
C ARG A 102 4.92 -10.22 -6.39
N VAL A 103 5.89 -9.56 -5.75
CA VAL A 103 5.91 -8.09 -5.63
C VAL A 103 6.05 -7.42 -6.99
N LYS A 104 6.92 -7.95 -7.87
CA LYS A 104 7.09 -7.45 -9.24
C LYS A 104 5.77 -7.43 -10.00
N ARG A 105 4.97 -8.50 -9.90
CA ARG A 105 3.64 -8.62 -10.54
C ARG A 105 2.56 -7.78 -9.88
N SER A 106 2.72 -7.39 -8.61
CA SER A 106 1.70 -6.67 -7.84
C SER A 106 1.56 -5.19 -8.21
N HIS A 107 2.43 -4.66 -9.07
CA HIS A 107 2.41 -3.26 -9.45
C HIS A 107 1.19 -2.96 -10.35
N THR A 108 0.23 -2.22 -9.80
CA THR A 108 -0.99 -1.80 -10.50
C THR A 108 -1.23 -0.32 -10.29
N ILE A 109 -1.84 0.35 -11.28
CA ILE A 109 -2.24 1.76 -11.15
C ILE A 109 -3.33 1.87 -10.07
N ARG A 110 -3.18 2.80 -9.12
CA ARG A 110 -4.21 3.02 -8.08
C ARG A 110 -5.49 3.52 -8.72
N VAL A 111 -6.61 2.94 -8.29
CA VAL A 111 -7.95 3.31 -8.77
C VAL A 111 -8.31 4.72 -8.32
N ALA A 112 -8.91 5.50 -9.23
CA ALA A 112 -9.51 6.79 -8.87
C ALA A 112 -10.78 6.57 -8.03
N LYS A 113 -11.17 7.60 -7.25
CA LYS A 113 -12.18 7.50 -6.20
C LYS A 113 -13.57 7.03 -6.68
N ASP A 114 -13.89 7.24 -7.96
CA ASP A 114 -15.21 7.01 -8.52
C ASP A 114 -15.22 5.94 -9.63
N THR A 115 -14.15 5.13 -9.76
CA THR A 115 -14.03 4.17 -10.86
C THR A 115 -14.35 2.74 -10.41
N VAL A 116 -15.35 2.12 -11.04
CA VAL A 116 -15.61 0.67 -10.95
C VAL A 116 -14.70 -0.03 -11.95
N ILE A 117 -13.79 -0.87 -11.47
CA ILE A 117 -12.91 -1.68 -12.32
C ILE A 117 -13.61 -2.99 -12.63
N TYR A 118 -13.83 -3.27 -13.91
CA TYR A 118 -14.10 -4.63 -14.37
C TYR A 118 -12.79 -5.42 -14.37
N CYS A 119 -12.81 -6.66 -13.90
CA CYS A 119 -11.66 -7.56 -13.79
C CYS A 119 -11.12 -8.00 -15.17
N ASP A 120 -10.73 -7.05 -16.03
CA ASP A 120 -10.38 -7.33 -17.42
C ASP A 120 -8.89 -7.61 -17.63
N GLY A 121 -8.06 -7.69 -16.58
CA GLY A 121 -6.61 -7.96 -16.71
C GLY A 121 -5.81 -6.88 -17.47
N LYS A 122 -6.47 -5.84 -18.01
CA LYS A 122 -5.87 -4.75 -18.81
C LYS A 122 -5.14 -3.66 -18.01
N ASN A 123 -5.28 -3.66 -16.68
CA ASN A 123 -4.68 -2.66 -15.78
C ASN A 123 -3.46 -3.17 -15.00
N VAL A 124 -2.86 -4.29 -15.44
CA VAL A 124 -1.63 -4.83 -14.87
C VAL A 124 -0.45 -4.12 -15.56
N VAL A 125 0.47 -3.58 -14.77
CA VAL A 125 1.60 -2.76 -15.25
C VAL A 125 2.71 -3.66 -15.82
N ASP A 126 2.38 -4.58 -16.72
CA ASP A 126 3.39 -5.37 -17.45
C ASP A 126 3.92 -4.58 -18.66
N ASP A 127 3.10 -3.72 -19.28
CA ASP A 127 3.48 -2.95 -20.48
C ASP A 127 4.59 -1.92 -20.25
N ILE A 128 4.76 -1.44 -19.01
CA ILE A 128 5.79 -0.45 -18.63
C ILE A 128 7.14 -1.11 -18.36
N TRP A 129 7.16 -2.39 -17.93
CA TRP A 129 8.39 -3.12 -17.62
C TRP A 129 8.93 -3.96 -18.78
N ASN A 130 8.13 -4.19 -19.82
CA ASN A 130 8.56 -4.79 -21.09
C ASN A 130 9.52 -3.90 -21.91
N VAL A 131 9.97 -2.77 -21.37
CA VAL A 131 11.01 -1.92 -21.98
C VAL A 131 12.33 -2.68 -22.09
N LEU A 132 12.70 -3.50 -21.10
CA LEU A 132 13.92 -4.32 -21.16
C LEU A 132 13.82 -5.46 -22.16
N ASP A 133 12.66 -6.11 -22.28
CA ASP A 133 12.42 -7.16 -23.27
C ASP A 133 12.43 -6.59 -24.70
N LYS A 134 11.85 -5.39 -24.90
CA LYS A 134 11.92 -4.65 -26.17
C LYS A 134 13.34 -4.18 -26.52
N ILE A 135 14.15 -3.81 -25.52
CA ILE A 135 15.55 -3.42 -25.73
C ILE A 135 16.37 -4.66 -26.14
N ASN A 136 16.17 -5.80 -25.49
CA ASN A 136 16.87 -7.04 -25.87
C ASN A 136 16.43 -7.54 -27.25
N GLU A 137 15.14 -7.47 -27.58
CA GLU A 137 14.62 -7.80 -28.91
C GLU A 137 15.22 -6.89 -29.99
N PHE A 138 15.42 -5.59 -29.70
CA PHE A 138 16.10 -4.68 -30.62
C PHE A 138 17.57 -5.05 -30.83
N PHE A 139 18.29 -5.48 -29.78
CA PHE A 139 19.69 -5.90 -29.88
C PHE A 139 19.89 -7.22 -30.62
N GLU A 140 18.96 -8.18 -30.52
CA GLU A 140 19.03 -9.44 -31.28
C GLU A 140 18.69 -9.29 -32.77
N ARG A 141 18.07 -8.16 -33.13
CA ARG A 141 17.57 -7.88 -34.49
C ARG A 141 18.54 -7.01 -35.32
N VAL A 142 19.55 -6.43 -34.66
CA VAL A 142 20.71 -5.72 -35.27
C VAL A 142 21.86 -6.70 -35.40
#